data_AF-X1KVJ9-F1
#
_entry.id   AF-X1KVJ9-F1
#
_cell.length_a   1.000
_cell.length_b   1.000
_cell.length_c   1.000
_cell.angle_alpha   90.00
_cell.angle_beta   90.00
_cell.angle_gamma   90.00
#
_symmetry.space_group_name_H-M   'P 1'
#
loop_
_entity.id
_entity.type
_entity.pdbx_description
1 polymer ?
#
loop_
_entity_poly.entity_id
_entity_poly.type
_entity_poly.pdbx_seq_one_letter_code
_entity_poly.pdbx_strand_id
1 'polypeptide(L)'
;DDLEKNLQLTLYQLAAEQTWHLPVERLTLYHLRSNTPCSCAARDEARLEEARHLVLEVAQNITDGKFLATENQYCPCDFAEYCPYYRQKVTPLEEVDILRGMAVDEAVEHYVSLQSQIKELESQLDEIKQMIISFCQAEGLNRVYGREHAITYRLMDKTGFSEDEVRGLLEPEGLWQRVLSLDQSRLKQLITDEAIAKDVGPECTRVWTVEYHSFSSVSYRQLVEMTKDGIAGAVVQGNHFFRLNGSSARVNPHVTG
;
A
#
# COMPACT_ATOMS: atom_id res chain seq x y z
N ASP A 1 10.59 9.87 30.89
CA ASP A 1 10.03 9.09 29.76
C ASP A 1 10.61 7.68 29.68
N ASP A 2 11.93 7.50 29.50
CA ASP A 2 12.53 6.16 29.32
C ASP A 2 12.27 5.19 30.48
N LEU A 3 12.36 5.68 31.72
CA LEU A 3 12.10 4.86 32.92
C LEU A 3 10.62 4.47 33.04
N GLU A 4 9.70 5.32 32.59
CA GLU A 4 8.26 5.04 32.62
C GLU A 4 7.87 3.99 31.60
N LYS A 5 8.54 3.94 30.44
CA LYS A 5 8.28 2.97 29.36
C LYS A 5 9.14 1.71 29.44
N ASN A 6 10.00 1.61 30.46
CA ASN A 6 10.92 0.49 30.61
C ASN A 6 10.18 -0.84 30.89
N LEU A 7 10.25 -1.77 29.94
CA LEU A 7 9.63 -3.10 30.02
C LEU A 7 10.20 -3.95 31.14
N GLN A 8 11.51 -3.89 31.40
CA GLN A 8 12.15 -4.68 32.45
C GLN A 8 11.54 -4.38 33.83
N LEU A 9 11.32 -3.11 34.17
CA LEU A 9 10.69 -2.73 35.44
C LEU A 9 9.24 -3.21 35.53
N THR A 10 8.49 -3.18 34.42
CA THR A 10 7.13 -3.73 34.35
C THR A 10 7.12 -5.24 34.62
N LEU A 11 8.07 -5.99 34.03
CA LEU A 11 8.19 -7.43 34.26
C LEU A 11 8.58 -7.76 35.71
N TYR A 12 9.43 -6.94 36.34
CA TYR A 12 9.75 -7.12 37.76
C TYR A 12 8.55 -6.88 38.68
N GLN A 13 7.72 -5.86 38.39
CA GLN A 13 6.48 -5.66 39.12
C GLN A 13 5.57 -6.88 39.01
N LEU A 14 5.34 -7.34 37.77
CA LEU A 14 4.52 -8.51 37.49
C LEU A 14 5.00 -9.73 38.29
N ALA A 15 6.32 -10.00 38.27
CA ALA A 15 6.89 -11.11 39.01
C ALA A 15 6.74 -10.96 40.53
N ALA A 16 6.96 -9.76 41.08
CA ALA A 16 6.86 -9.49 42.51
C ALA A 16 5.43 -9.67 43.03
N GLU A 17 4.44 -9.11 42.33
CA GLU A 17 3.03 -9.21 42.70
C GLU A 17 2.50 -10.65 42.56
N GLN A 18 2.94 -11.39 41.53
CA GLN A 18 2.55 -12.78 41.35
C GLN A 18 3.22 -13.75 42.34
N THR A 19 4.48 -13.50 42.70
CA THR A 19 5.25 -14.42 43.55
C THR A 19 4.99 -14.18 45.04
N TRP A 20 4.95 -12.91 45.44
CA TRP A 20 4.86 -12.52 46.85
C TRP A 20 3.48 -12.04 47.26
N HIS A 21 2.56 -11.82 46.31
CA HIS A 21 1.21 -11.32 46.57
C HIS A 21 1.20 -9.99 47.34
N LEU A 22 2.22 -9.16 47.13
CA LEU A 22 2.37 -7.84 47.73
C LEU A 22 2.27 -6.77 46.66
N PRO A 23 1.52 -5.68 46.89
CA PRO A 23 1.44 -4.58 45.94
C PRO A 23 2.78 -3.85 45.84
N VAL A 24 3.17 -3.49 44.62
CA VAL A 24 4.36 -2.67 44.39
C VAL A 24 3.96 -1.20 44.37
N GLU A 25 4.58 -0.39 45.24
CA GLU A 25 4.33 1.06 45.27
C GLU A 25 5.26 1.84 44.33
N ARG A 26 6.52 1.39 44.21
CA ARG A 26 7.58 2.11 43.50
C ARG A 26 8.57 1.16 42.84
N LEU A 27 9.00 1.53 41.64
CA LEU A 27 10.01 0.82 40.86
C LEU A 27 11.29 1.66 40.81
N THR A 28 12.43 1.05 41.08
CA THR A 28 13.73 1.74 41.10
C THR A 28 14.78 0.95 40.34
N LEU A 29 15.39 1.60 39.34
CA LEU A 29 16.60 1.13 38.67
C LEU A 29 17.82 1.84 39.28
N TYR A 30 18.80 1.07 39.76
CA TYR A 30 20.02 1.63 40.34
C TYR A 30 21.14 1.71 39.30
N HIS A 31 21.59 2.92 39.00
CA HIS A 31 22.81 3.11 38.21
C HIS A 31 24.02 3.04 39.15
N LEU A 32 24.64 1.86 39.24
CA LEU A 32 25.68 1.55 40.23
C LEU A 32 26.93 2.42 40.09
N ARG A 33 27.35 2.78 38.87
CA ARG A 33 28.57 3.59 38.65
C ARG A 33 28.47 4.98 39.26
N SER A 34 27.32 5.63 39.17
CA SER A 34 27.08 6.94 39.78
C SER A 34 26.36 6.85 41.12
N ASN A 35 26.09 5.63 41.61
CA ASN A 35 25.29 5.36 42.79
C ASN A 35 23.96 6.14 42.82
N THR A 36 23.32 6.28 41.64
CA THR A 36 22.12 7.12 41.49
C THR A 36 20.87 6.24 41.35
N PRO A 37 19.87 6.40 42.24
CA PRO A 37 18.58 5.73 42.09
C PRO A 37 17.71 6.47 41.07
N CYS A 38 17.24 5.75 40.06
CA CYS A 38 16.24 6.23 39.10
C CYS A 38 14.91 5.56 39.42
N SER A 39 13.95 6.32 39.96
CA SER A 39 12.67 5.75 40.43
C SER A 39 11.48 6.26 39.62
N CYS A 40 10.47 5.41 39.44
CA CYS A 40 9.17 5.76 38.90
C CYS A 40 8.05 5.09 39.72
N ALA A 41 6.81 5.56 39.51
CA ALA A 41 5.63 4.92 40.07
C ALA A 41 5.45 3.49 39.52
N ALA A 42 4.68 2.69 40.25
CA ALA A 42 4.20 1.40 39.80
C ALA A 42 3.38 1.50 38.50
N ARG A 43 3.30 0.39 37.78
CA ARG A 43 2.50 0.22 36.57
C ARG A 43 1.06 -0.08 36.95
N ASP A 44 0.15 0.41 36.12
CA ASP A 44 -1.26 0.08 36.16
C ASP A 44 -1.51 -1.30 35.53
N GLU A 45 -2.69 -1.85 35.82
CA GLU A 45 -3.10 -3.18 35.39
C GLU A 45 -3.03 -3.36 33.87
N ALA A 46 -3.42 -2.33 33.10
CA ALA A 46 -3.39 -2.37 31.64
C ALA A 46 -1.98 -2.66 31.11
N ARG A 47 -0.96 -1.99 31.66
CA ARG A 47 0.43 -2.18 31.24
C ARG A 47 1.03 -3.49 31.73
N LEU A 48 0.58 -4.00 32.88
CA LEU A 48 0.96 -5.34 33.34
C LEU A 48 0.41 -6.42 32.41
N GLU A 49 -0.84 -6.25 31.95
CA GLU A 49 -1.47 -7.20 31.03
C GLU A 49 -0.87 -7.13 29.62
N GLU A 50 -0.54 -5.94 29.12
CA GLU A 50 0.24 -5.78 27.87
C GLU A 50 1.58 -6.52 27.95
N ALA A 51 2.31 -6.38 29.07
CA ALA A 51 3.57 -7.07 29.27
C ALA A 51 3.37 -8.60 29.35
N ARG A 52 2.29 -9.07 29.98
CA ARG A 52 1.93 -10.50 30.00
C ARG A 52 1.69 -11.03 28.60
N HIS A 53 0.86 -10.33 27.80
CA HIS A 53 0.58 -10.71 26.42
C HIS A 53 1.85 -10.78 25.59
N LEU A 54 2.73 -9.78 25.71
CA LEU A 54 4.02 -9.76 25.02
C LEU A 54 4.88 -10.98 25.39
N VAL A 55 4.98 -11.32 26.68
CA VAL A 55 5.77 -12.49 27.14
C VAL A 55 5.20 -13.78 26.56
N LEU A 56 3.88 -13.95 26.56
CA LEU A 56 3.22 -15.14 26.00
C LEU A 56 3.42 -15.24 24.48
N GLU A 57 3.29 -14.13 23.76
CA GLU A 57 3.52 -14.07 22.32
C GLU A 57 4.96 -14.44 21.98
N VAL A 58 5.93 -13.83 22.67
CA VAL A 58 7.36 -14.11 22.45
C VAL A 58 7.68 -15.58 22.78
N ALA A 59 7.13 -16.11 23.88
CA ALA A 59 7.32 -17.52 24.24
C ALA A 59 6.74 -18.47 23.19
N GLN A 60 5.57 -18.15 22.63
CA GLN A 60 4.97 -18.92 21.54
C GLN A 60 5.83 -18.86 20.27
N ASN A 61 6.31 -17.67 19.89
CA ASN A 61 7.19 -17.50 18.74
C ASN A 61 8.49 -18.31 18.88
N ILE A 62 9.09 -18.32 20.07
CA ILE A 62 10.27 -19.15 20.37
C ILE A 62 9.93 -20.64 20.22
N THR A 63 8.78 -21.08 20.75
CA THR A 63 8.34 -22.47 20.68
C THR A 63 8.08 -22.91 19.23
N ASP A 64 7.51 -22.02 18.42
CA ASP A 64 7.24 -22.25 17.00
C ASP A 64 8.48 -22.12 16.10
N GLY A 65 9.64 -21.73 16.66
CA GLY A 65 10.85 -21.45 15.89
C GLY A 65 10.73 -20.21 14.98
N LYS A 66 9.81 -19.29 15.29
CA LYS A 66 9.56 -18.05 14.53
C LYS A 66 10.49 -16.93 15.00
N PHE A 67 11.62 -16.79 14.32
CA PHE A 67 12.60 -15.72 14.55
C PHE A 67 12.54 -14.66 13.45
N LEU A 68 11.46 -13.87 13.46
CA LEU A 68 11.33 -12.76 12.52
C LEU A 68 12.37 -11.70 12.85
N ALA A 69 13.22 -11.39 11.88
CA ALA A 69 14.22 -10.35 12.02
C ALA A 69 13.56 -8.98 11.81
N THR A 70 13.93 -8.02 12.67
CA THR A 70 13.49 -6.63 12.56
C THR A 70 14.71 -5.74 12.65
N GLU A 71 14.96 -4.93 11.61
CA GLU A 71 16.04 -3.95 11.63
C GLU A 71 15.68 -2.78 12.56
N ASN A 72 16.67 -2.28 13.30
CA ASN A 72 16.52 -1.13 14.19
C ASN A 72 17.85 -0.37 14.32
N GLN A 73 17.83 0.74 15.06
CA GLN A 73 18.98 1.65 15.22
C GLN A 73 20.23 1.02 15.86
N TYR A 74 20.10 -0.15 16.50
CA TYR A 74 21.21 -0.87 17.13
C TYR A 74 21.77 -1.97 16.23
N CYS A 75 21.30 -2.09 14.98
CA CYS A 75 21.88 -3.01 14.02
C CYS A 75 23.16 -2.44 13.38
N PRO A 76 24.11 -3.29 12.94
CA PRO A 76 24.12 -4.74 13.16
C PRO A 76 24.46 -5.09 14.62
N CYS A 77 23.82 -6.14 15.15
CA CYS A 77 24.17 -6.69 16.46
C CYS A 77 25.36 -7.65 16.34
N ASP A 78 25.88 -8.11 17.49
CA ASP A 78 27.01 -9.05 17.58
C ASP A 78 26.78 -10.39 16.85
N PHE A 79 25.54 -10.70 16.49
CA PHE A 79 25.12 -11.96 15.87
C PHE A 79 24.67 -11.79 14.41
N ALA A 80 25.28 -10.85 13.69
CA ALA A 80 24.91 -10.51 12.31
C ALA A 80 24.98 -11.68 11.31
N GLU A 81 25.85 -12.66 11.54
CA GLU A 81 25.96 -13.91 10.77
C GLU A 81 24.67 -14.75 10.78
N TYR A 82 23.90 -14.70 11.87
CA TYR A 82 22.61 -15.40 11.97
C TYR A 82 21.44 -14.54 11.46
N CYS A 83 21.61 -13.22 11.39
CA CYS A 83 20.54 -12.29 11.05
C CYS A 83 20.19 -12.32 9.54
N PRO A 84 18.92 -12.57 9.16
CA PRO A 84 18.46 -12.54 7.76
C PRO A 84 18.84 -11.27 6.97
N TYR A 85 18.93 -10.11 7.62
CA TYR A 85 19.31 -8.84 6.95
C TYR A 85 20.80 -8.74 6.60
N TYR A 86 21.67 -9.37 7.40
CA TYR A 86 23.12 -9.15 7.34
C TYR A 86 23.91 -10.41 6.99
N ARG A 87 23.29 -11.59 7.06
CA ARG A 87 23.95 -12.88 6.84
C ARG A 87 24.76 -12.89 5.54
N GLN A 88 24.20 -12.41 4.43
CA GLN A 88 24.90 -12.37 3.14
C GLN A 88 26.16 -11.47 3.17
N LYS A 89 26.17 -10.39 3.97
CA LYS A 89 27.32 -9.50 4.09
C LYS A 89 28.46 -10.12 4.92
N VAL A 90 28.12 -10.96 5.89
CA VAL A 90 29.08 -11.53 6.86
C VAL A 90 29.57 -12.91 6.42
N THR A 91 28.67 -13.72 5.86
CA THR A 91 28.94 -15.09 5.45
C THR A 91 28.54 -15.25 3.99
N PRO A 92 29.50 -15.53 3.08
CA PRO A 92 29.18 -15.89 1.71
C PRO A 92 28.22 -17.08 1.71
N LEU A 93 27.05 -16.89 1.12
CA LEU A 93 26.08 -17.96 0.96
C LEU A 93 26.56 -18.89 -0.15
N GLU A 94 26.32 -20.20 0.00
CA GLU A 94 26.58 -21.14 -1.09
C GLU A 94 25.73 -20.74 -2.31
N GLU A 95 26.37 -20.64 -3.47
CA GLU A 95 25.72 -20.22 -4.71
C GLU A 95 24.80 -21.33 -5.22
N VAL A 96 23.51 -21.17 -4.95
CA VAL A 96 22.46 -21.88 -5.70
C VAL A 96 22.23 -21.08 -6.99
N ASP A 97 22.29 -21.73 -8.15
CA ASP A 97 22.10 -21.09 -9.47
C ASP A 97 20.61 -20.71 -9.74
N ILE A 98 20.06 -19.89 -8.85
CA ILE A 98 18.71 -19.31 -8.96
C ILE A 98 18.75 -18.09 -9.88
N LEU A 99 19.89 -17.38 -9.89
CA LEU A 99 20.11 -16.14 -10.63
C LEU A 99 20.61 -16.38 -12.06
N ARG A 100 20.55 -17.62 -12.57
CA ARG A 100 20.86 -17.97 -13.96
C ARG A 100 22.26 -17.51 -14.37
N GLY A 101 23.24 -17.72 -13.51
CA GLY A 101 24.64 -17.35 -13.70
C GLY A 101 25.01 -15.90 -13.37
N MET A 102 24.09 -15.07 -12.85
CA MET A 102 24.40 -13.72 -12.37
C MET A 102 24.76 -13.74 -10.87
N ALA A 103 25.80 -13.01 -10.48
CA ALA A 103 26.15 -12.83 -9.08
C ALA A 103 25.07 -11.98 -8.36
N VAL A 104 24.85 -12.20 -7.06
CA VAL A 104 23.75 -11.54 -6.33
C VAL A 104 23.94 -10.01 -6.28
N ASP A 105 25.17 -9.54 -6.08
CA ASP A 105 25.52 -8.13 -6.09
C ASP A 105 25.28 -7.50 -7.47
N GLU A 106 25.70 -8.16 -8.54
CA GLU A 106 25.42 -7.72 -9.91
C GLU A 106 23.90 -7.63 -10.18
N ALA A 107 23.13 -8.63 -9.73
CA ALA A 107 21.68 -8.64 -9.89
C ALA A 107 20.98 -7.48 -9.17
N VAL A 108 21.44 -7.14 -7.96
CA VAL A 108 20.94 -6.00 -7.19
C VAL A 108 21.23 -4.68 -7.90
N GLU A 109 22.47 -4.46 -8.34
CA GLU A 109 22.85 -3.23 -9.05
C GLU A 109 22.11 -3.09 -10.38
N HIS A 110 21.97 -4.19 -11.13
CA HIS A 110 21.22 -4.20 -12.37
C HIS A 110 19.74 -3.87 -12.16
N TYR A 111 19.11 -4.41 -11.10
CA TYR A 111 17.73 -4.08 -10.73
C TYR A 111 17.56 -2.58 -10.43
N VAL A 112 18.45 -1.98 -9.63
CA VAL A 112 18.40 -0.55 -9.29
C VAL A 112 18.59 0.33 -10.53
N SER A 113 19.51 -0.06 -11.42
CA SER A 113 19.73 0.63 -12.70
C SER A 113 18.48 0.59 -13.58
N LEU A 114 17.85 -0.57 -13.73
CA LEU A 114 16.61 -0.71 -14.48
C LEU A 114 15.46 0.09 -13.87
N GLN A 115 15.32 0.14 -12.54
CA GLN A 115 14.30 0.99 -11.91
C GLN A 115 14.50 2.47 -12.22
N SER A 116 15.75 2.94 -12.25
CA SER A 116 16.08 4.31 -12.63
C SER A 116 15.72 4.59 -14.09
N GLN A 117 16.05 3.66 -15.00
CA GLN A 117 15.69 3.76 -16.41
C GLN A 117 14.18 3.75 -16.65
N ILE A 118 13.42 2.94 -15.90
CA ILE A 118 11.95 2.93 -15.96
C ILE A 118 11.40 4.31 -15.59
N LYS A 119 11.85 4.88 -14.47
CA LYS A 119 11.39 6.21 -14.03
C LYS A 119 11.70 7.30 -15.06
N GLU A 120 12.89 7.26 -15.64
CA GLU A 120 13.29 8.21 -16.69
C GLU A 120 12.42 8.08 -17.94
N LEU A 121 12.21 6.85 -18.42
CA LEU A 121 11.36 6.58 -19.58
C LEU A 121 9.89 6.96 -19.33
N GLU A 122 9.38 6.75 -18.11
CA GLU A 122 8.05 7.20 -17.70
C GLU A 122 7.94 8.73 -17.75
N SER A 123 8.95 9.46 -17.25
CA SER A 123 9.00 10.92 -17.31
C SER A 123 9.00 11.42 -18.75
N GLN A 124 9.88 10.88 -19.60
CA GLN A 124 9.96 11.25 -21.01
C GLN A 124 8.65 10.96 -21.76
N LEU A 125 8.02 9.83 -21.44
CA LEU A 125 6.75 9.44 -22.04
C LEU A 125 5.62 10.38 -21.60
N ASP A 126 5.60 10.82 -20.35
CA ASP A 126 4.61 11.78 -19.86
C ASP A 126 4.83 13.19 -20.43
N GLU A 127 6.08 13.65 -20.60
CA GLU A 127 6.39 14.89 -21.31
C GLU A 127 5.86 14.87 -22.75
N ILE A 128 6.10 13.77 -23.48
CA ILE A 128 5.60 13.61 -24.84
C ILE A 128 4.07 13.56 -24.87
N LYS A 129 3.43 12.86 -23.93
CA LYS A 129 1.96 12.88 -23.81
C LYS A 129 1.45 14.30 -23.62
N GLN A 130 2.03 15.07 -22.70
CA GLN A 130 1.60 16.45 -22.45
C GLN A 130 1.73 17.32 -23.69
N MET A 131 2.84 17.23 -24.42
CA MET A 131 2.99 17.94 -25.70
C MET A 131 1.90 17.55 -26.70
N ILE A 132 1.56 16.26 -26.80
CA ILE A 132 0.47 15.80 -27.68
C ILE A 132 -0.89 16.28 -27.20
N ILE A 133 -1.16 16.29 -25.89
CA ILE A 133 -2.39 16.85 -25.30
C ILE A 133 -2.52 18.32 -25.69
N SER A 134 -1.49 19.11 -25.43
CA SER A 134 -1.50 20.55 -25.71
C SER A 134 -1.72 20.82 -27.20
N PHE A 135 -1.09 20.04 -28.08
CA PHE A 135 -1.31 20.13 -29.52
C PHE A 135 -2.76 19.78 -29.91
N CYS A 136 -3.30 18.66 -29.41
CA CYS A 136 -4.69 18.26 -29.63
C CYS A 136 -5.68 19.32 -29.16
N GLN A 137 -5.45 19.93 -28.00
CA GLN A 137 -6.30 20.98 -27.44
C GLN A 137 -6.24 22.27 -28.26
N ALA A 138 -5.05 22.71 -28.66
CA ALA A 138 -4.86 23.93 -29.44
C ALA A 138 -5.51 23.85 -30.83
N GLU A 139 -5.41 22.69 -31.48
CA GLU A 139 -5.93 22.47 -32.84
C GLU A 139 -7.36 21.88 -32.85
N GLY A 140 -7.94 21.59 -31.68
CA GLY A 140 -9.26 20.97 -31.57
C GLY A 140 -9.32 19.54 -32.14
N LEU A 141 -8.21 18.80 -32.09
CA LEU A 141 -8.07 17.47 -32.66
C LEU A 141 -8.30 16.39 -31.60
N ASN A 142 -9.11 15.39 -31.94
CA ASN A 142 -9.30 14.19 -31.11
C ASN A 142 -8.34 13.05 -31.48
N ARG A 143 -7.53 13.23 -32.53
CA ARG A 143 -6.59 12.20 -32.99
C ARG A 143 -5.42 12.81 -33.74
N VAL A 144 -4.22 12.33 -33.44
CA VAL A 144 -2.98 12.69 -34.12
C VAL A 144 -2.33 11.47 -34.75
N TYR A 145 -1.63 11.69 -35.86
CA TYR A 145 -1.04 10.64 -36.66
C TYR A 145 0.47 10.83 -36.71
N GLY A 146 1.19 9.78 -36.30
CA GLY A 146 2.61 9.62 -36.58
C GLY A 146 2.83 8.84 -37.87
N ARG A 147 4.11 8.55 -38.16
CA ARG A 147 4.52 7.80 -39.36
C ARG A 147 3.95 6.39 -39.43
N GLU A 148 3.81 5.72 -38.27
CA GLU A 148 3.38 4.31 -38.19
C GLU A 148 2.23 4.05 -37.20
N HIS A 149 1.86 5.06 -36.42
CA HIS A 149 0.92 4.94 -35.30
C HIS A 149 0.00 6.15 -35.27
N ALA A 150 -1.17 6.00 -34.66
CA ALA A 150 -2.05 7.11 -34.35
C ALA A 150 -2.40 7.10 -32.86
N ILE A 151 -2.54 8.28 -32.28
CA ILE A 151 -2.91 8.48 -30.88
C ILE A 151 -4.25 9.18 -30.86
N THR A 152 -5.24 8.55 -30.23
CA THR A 152 -6.56 9.14 -30.02
C THR A 152 -6.60 9.77 -28.63
N TYR A 153 -6.89 11.06 -28.60
CA TYR A 153 -7.11 11.85 -27.41
C TYR A 153 -8.62 11.99 -27.20
N ARG A 154 -9.09 11.63 -26.01
CA ARG A 154 -10.46 11.94 -25.56
C ARG A 154 -10.41 12.53 -24.17
N LEU A 155 -11.04 13.69 -24.04
CA LEU A 155 -11.51 14.20 -22.75
C LEU A 155 -12.60 13.23 -22.28
N MET A 156 -12.36 12.59 -21.14
CA MET A 156 -13.37 11.81 -20.47
C MET A 156 -13.61 12.42 -19.09
N ASP A 157 -14.88 12.63 -18.77
CA ASP A 157 -15.29 12.96 -17.41
C ASP A 157 -15.21 11.68 -16.58
N LYS A 158 -14.25 11.58 -15.67
CA LYS A 158 -14.27 10.53 -14.65
C LYS A 158 -15.18 11.00 -13.52
N THR A 159 -16.28 10.29 -13.31
CA THR A 159 -17.08 10.39 -12.08
C THR A 159 -16.31 9.74 -10.93
N GLY A 160 -15.34 10.47 -10.37
CA GLY A 160 -14.62 10.10 -9.17
C GLY A 160 -15.24 10.80 -7.95
N PHE A 161 -15.48 10.07 -6.88
CA PHE A 161 -16.05 10.62 -5.65
C PHE A 161 -14.93 11.01 -4.70
N SER A 162 -14.87 12.29 -4.31
CA SER A 162 -14.13 12.72 -3.13
C SER A 162 -14.97 12.38 -1.89
N GLU A 163 -14.45 11.55 -0.99
CA GLU A 163 -15.17 11.13 0.22
C GLU A 163 -15.57 12.34 1.08
N ASP A 164 -14.71 13.34 1.18
CA ASP A 164 -14.93 14.52 2.02
C ASP A 164 -16.01 15.45 1.43
N GLU A 165 -16.05 15.62 0.11
CA GLU A 165 -17.06 16.46 -0.56
C GLU A 165 -18.44 15.79 -0.55
N VAL A 166 -18.49 14.47 -0.76
CA VAL A 166 -19.73 13.68 -0.70
C VAL A 166 -20.26 13.62 0.74
N ARG A 167 -19.37 13.49 1.73
CA ARG A 167 -19.75 13.57 3.16
C ARG A 167 -20.35 14.93 3.49
N GLY A 168 -19.73 16.03 3.06
CA GLY A 168 -20.23 17.39 3.32
C GLY A 168 -21.64 17.66 2.77
N LEU A 169 -22.05 16.98 1.70
CA LEU A 169 -23.40 17.10 1.11
C LEU A 169 -24.43 16.15 1.74
N LEU A 170 -24.01 14.96 2.17
CA LEU A 170 -24.93 13.92 2.66
C LEU A 170 -25.11 13.93 4.19
N GLU A 171 -24.17 14.51 4.92
CA GLU A 171 -24.20 14.61 6.38
C GLU A 171 -25.31 15.56 6.90
N PRO A 172 -25.56 16.75 6.30
CA PRO A 172 -26.66 17.63 6.71
C PRO A 172 -28.05 16.99 6.50
N GLU A 173 -28.19 16.17 5.47
CA GLU A 173 -29.43 15.46 5.11
C GLU A 173 -29.61 14.13 5.87
N GLY A 174 -28.66 13.77 6.76
CA GLY A 174 -28.68 12.53 7.53
C GLY A 174 -28.52 11.25 6.68
N LEU A 175 -28.17 11.39 5.40
CA LEU A 175 -28.07 10.29 4.43
C LEU A 175 -26.71 9.61 4.47
N TRP A 176 -25.69 10.24 5.06
CA TRP A 176 -24.33 9.68 5.16
C TRP A 176 -24.30 8.32 5.86
N GLN A 177 -25.13 8.11 6.89
CA GLN A 177 -25.19 6.82 7.60
C GLN A 177 -25.73 5.66 6.74
N ARG A 178 -26.39 5.94 5.62
CA ARG A 178 -26.84 4.91 4.66
C ARG A 178 -25.74 4.50 3.69
N VAL A 179 -24.72 5.35 3.50
CA VAL A 179 -23.56 5.10 2.62
C VAL A 179 -22.42 4.54 3.46
N LEU A 180 -22.66 3.39 4.12
CA LEU A 180 -21.60 2.66 4.82
C LEU A 180 -20.66 2.05 3.78
N SER A 181 -19.48 2.66 3.65
CA SER A 181 -18.42 2.46 2.65
C SER A 181 -18.73 3.01 1.26
N LEU A 182 -17.76 3.75 0.69
CA LEU A 182 -17.84 4.50 -0.57
C LEU A 182 -17.89 3.55 -1.78
N ASP A 183 -18.97 2.78 -1.91
CA ASP A 183 -19.24 1.94 -3.07
C ASP A 183 -19.91 2.79 -4.16
N GLN A 184 -19.16 3.06 -5.23
CA GLN A 184 -19.57 3.89 -6.38
C GLN A 184 -20.90 3.43 -7.01
N SER A 185 -21.23 2.13 -6.86
CA SER A 185 -22.46 1.56 -7.37
C SER A 185 -23.70 1.99 -6.56
N ARG A 186 -23.56 2.05 -5.23
CA ARG A 186 -24.65 2.44 -4.31
C ARG A 186 -24.94 3.93 -4.39
N LEU A 187 -23.91 4.76 -4.60
CA LEU A 187 -24.10 6.20 -4.78
C LEU A 187 -24.85 6.52 -6.09
N LYS A 188 -24.53 5.83 -7.19
CA LYS A 188 -25.27 5.94 -8.45
C LYS A 188 -26.74 5.54 -8.30
N GLN A 189 -27.02 4.49 -7.52
CA GLN A 189 -28.40 4.07 -7.23
C GLN A 189 -29.17 5.10 -6.42
N LEU A 190 -28.55 5.72 -5.41
CA LEU A 190 -29.19 6.75 -4.57
C LEU A 190 -29.53 8.02 -5.34
N ILE A 191 -28.73 8.36 -6.36
CA ILE A 191 -28.91 9.59 -7.15
C ILE A 191 -29.90 9.39 -8.30
N THR A 192 -30.11 8.15 -8.71
CA THR A 192 -31.17 7.78 -9.66
C THR A 192 -32.54 7.68 -8.98
N ASP A 193 -32.59 7.73 -7.65
CA ASP A 193 -33.83 7.69 -6.87
C ASP A 193 -34.54 9.06 -6.95
N GLU A 194 -35.74 9.08 -7.54
CA GLU A 194 -36.52 10.29 -7.89
C GLU A 194 -36.82 11.21 -6.69
N ALA A 195 -36.81 10.66 -5.48
CA ALA A 195 -37.07 11.39 -4.25
C ALA A 195 -35.86 12.23 -3.77
N ILE A 196 -34.63 11.85 -4.12
CA ILE A 196 -33.38 12.51 -3.68
C ILE A 196 -32.84 13.44 -4.77
N ALA A 197 -33.13 13.15 -6.04
CA ALA A 197 -32.71 13.95 -7.20
C ALA A 197 -33.24 15.40 -7.18
N LYS A 198 -34.31 15.68 -6.42
CA LYS A 198 -35.01 16.98 -6.45
C LYS A 198 -34.35 18.07 -5.59
N ASP A 199 -33.70 17.70 -4.49
CA ASP A 199 -33.08 18.66 -3.55
C ASP A 199 -31.53 18.63 -3.61
N VAL A 200 -30.91 17.47 -3.82
CA VAL A 200 -29.43 17.32 -3.79
C VAL A 200 -28.83 17.02 -5.16
N GLY A 201 -29.64 16.51 -6.10
CA GLY A 201 -29.21 16.12 -7.45
C GLY A 201 -28.37 17.16 -8.21
N PRO A 202 -28.81 18.42 -8.36
CA PRO A 202 -28.08 19.41 -9.15
C PRO A 202 -26.78 19.89 -8.50
N GLU A 203 -26.74 19.94 -7.17
CA GLU A 203 -25.58 20.43 -6.40
C GLU A 203 -24.53 19.35 -6.18
N CYS A 204 -24.95 18.08 -6.10
CA CYS A 204 -24.11 16.95 -6.40
C CYS A 204 -23.54 17.18 -7.81
N THR A 205 -24.32 17.07 -8.89
CA THR A 205 -23.84 17.08 -10.30
C THR A 205 -22.82 18.18 -10.67
N ARG A 206 -22.71 19.27 -9.91
CA ARG A 206 -21.74 20.35 -10.09
C ARG A 206 -20.33 20.08 -9.53
N VAL A 207 -20.18 19.20 -8.55
CA VAL A 207 -18.89 18.76 -7.95
C VAL A 207 -18.22 17.63 -8.79
N TRP A 208 -18.85 17.25 -9.91
CA TRP A 208 -18.77 15.89 -10.48
C TRP A 208 -17.81 15.69 -11.63
N THR A 209 -16.99 16.69 -11.94
CA THR A 209 -16.16 16.64 -13.13
C THR A 209 -14.71 16.78 -12.75
N VAL A 210 -14.03 15.64 -12.61
CA VAL A 210 -12.57 15.61 -12.72
C VAL A 210 -12.26 15.27 -14.18
N GLU A 211 -11.82 16.26 -14.93
CA GLU A 211 -11.37 16.07 -16.31
C GLU A 211 -10.14 15.15 -16.30
N TYR A 212 -10.20 14.03 -17.03
CA TYR A 212 -9.04 13.17 -17.21
C TYR A 212 -8.83 12.85 -18.69
N HIS A 213 -7.57 12.89 -19.12
CA HIS A 213 -7.20 12.65 -20.51
C HIS A 213 -6.91 11.18 -20.73
N SER A 214 -7.70 10.54 -21.59
CA SER A 214 -7.42 9.18 -22.02
C SER A 214 -6.58 9.15 -23.29
N PHE A 215 -5.53 8.35 -23.26
CA PHE A 215 -4.64 8.10 -24.39
C PHE A 215 -4.80 6.64 -24.82
N SER A 216 -5.11 6.43 -26.10
CA SER A 216 -5.03 5.12 -26.73
C SER A 216 -4.18 5.21 -27.98
N SER A 217 -3.19 4.32 -28.09
CA SER A 217 -2.34 4.19 -29.27
C SER A 217 -2.72 2.92 -30.03
N VAL A 218 -2.75 3.02 -31.36
CA VAL A 218 -3.01 1.88 -32.25
C VAL A 218 -2.02 1.93 -33.42
N SER A 219 -1.46 0.78 -33.78
CA SER A 219 -0.58 0.64 -34.95
C SER A 219 -1.39 0.62 -36.26
N TYR A 220 -0.85 1.16 -37.37
CA TYR A 220 -1.53 1.06 -38.67
C TYR A 220 -1.75 -0.39 -39.14
N ARG A 221 -0.91 -1.35 -38.73
CA ARG A 221 -1.15 -2.77 -39.04
C ARG A 221 -2.45 -3.29 -38.41
N GLN A 222 -2.72 -2.92 -37.15
CA GLN A 222 -3.96 -3.28 -36.45
C GLN A 222 -5.19 -2.55 -37.05
N LEU A 223 -5.04 -1.31 -37.52
CA LEU A 223 -6.13 -0.57 -38.18
C LEU A 223 -6.55 -1.16 -39.55
N VAL A 224 -5.61 -1.78 -40.27
CA VAL A 224 -5.89 -2.43 -41.57
C VAL A 224 -6.58 -3.79 -41.40
N GLU A 225 -6.34 -4.49 -40.29
CA GLU A 225 -7.07 -5.73 -39.96
C GLU A 225 -8.53 -5.43 -39.55
N MET A 226 -8.76 -4.38 -38.74
CA MET A 226 -10.12 -4.00 -38.31
C MET A 226 -11.02 -3.50 -39.45
N THR A 227 -10.44 -2.94 -40.52
CA THR A 227 -11.21 -2.55 -41.72
C THR A 227 -11.56 -3.72 -42.63
N LYS A 228 -10.89 -4.88 -42.49
CA LYS A 228 -11.23 -6.11 -43.21
C LYS A 228 -12.38 -6.89 -42.56
N ASP A 229 -12.50 -6.83 -41.24
CA ASP A 229 -13.48 -7.63 -40.48
C ASP A 229 -14.79 -6.88 -40.12
N GLY A 230 -14.94 -5.61 -40.50
CA GLY A 230 -16.19 -4.88 -40.29
C GLY A 230 -16.60 -4.70 -38.81
N ILE A 231 -15.63 -4.75 -37.89
CA ILE A 231 -15.88 -4.58 -36.45
C ILE A 231 -15.58 -3.13 -36.06
N ALA A 232 -16.63 -2.35 -35.87
CA ALA A 232 -16.55 -1.02 -35.29
C ALA A 232 -16.15 -1.11 -33.81
N GLY A 233 -14.95 -0.64 -33.47
CA GLY A 233 -14.56 -0.23 -32.13
C GLY A 233 -13.93 -1.31 -31.24
N ALA A 234 -12.63 -1.54 -31.41
CA ALA A 234 -11.79 -2.12 -30.35
C ALA A 234 -10.96 -1.00 -29.72
N VAL A 235 -11.29 -0.67 -28.47
CA VAL A 235 -10.45 0.18 -27.61
C VAL A 235 -9.37 -0.74 -27.04
N VAL A 236 -8.13 -0.59 -27.51
CA VAL A 236 -6.99 -1.21 -26.84
C VAL A 236 -6.72 -0.39 -25.59
N GLN A 237 -7.25 -0.83 -24.44
CA GLN A 237 -6.85 -0.32 -23.13
C GLN A 237 -5.42 -0.79 -22.85
N GLY A 238 -4.46 0.10 -23.06
CA GLY A 238 -3.07 -0.12 -22.70
C GLY A 238 -2.87 -0.03 -21.18
N ASN A 239 -2.32 -1.12 -20.63
CA ASN A 239 -1.55 -1.25 -19.39
C ASN A 239 -1.93 -0.35 -18.21
N HIS A 240 -2.95 -0.76 -17.46
CA HIS A 240 -2.92 -0.60 -16.00
C HIS A 240 -2.25 -1.85 -15.40
N PHE A 241 -1.02 -1.69 -14.91
CA PHE A 241 -0.42 -2.63 -13.96
C PHE A 241 -1.21 -2.51 -12.63
N PHE A 242 -2.28 -3.27 -12.48
CA PHE A 242 -2.86 -3.52 -11.16
C PHE A 242 -2.05 -4.61 -10.48
N ARG A 243 -1.22 -4.21 -9.52
CA ARG A 243 -0.61 -5.10 -8.53
C ARG A 243 -1.74 -5.62 -7.62
N LEU A 244 -2.35 -6.74 -7.98
CA LEU A 244 -3.27 -7.44 -7.08
C LEU A 244 -2.43 -8.18 -6.03
N ASN A 245 -2.44 -7.67 -4.80
CA ASN A 245 -1.99 -8.41 -3.64
C ASN A 245 -2.79 -9.72 -3.56
N GLY A 246 -2.06 -10.83 -3.46
CA GLY A 246 -2.62 -12.16 -3.43
C GLY A 246 -3.42 -12.40 -2.15
N SER A 247 -4.61 -12.95 -2.33
CA SER A 247 -5.30 -13.76 -1.31
C SER A 247 -5.73 -15.06 -1.97
N SER A 248 -5.05 -16.13 -1.57
CA SER A 248 -5.25 -17.51 -2.01
C SER A 248 -6.66 -18.02 -1.67
N ALA A 249 -7.36 -18.58 -2.65
CA ALA A 249 -8.40 -19.58 -2.41
C ALA A 249 -8.28 -20.70 -3.45
N ARG A 250 -8.00 -21.91 -2.96
CA ARG A 250 -7.91 -23.16 -3.73
C ARG A 250 -9.30 -23.55 -4.26
N VAL A 251 -9.36 -24.04 -5.49
CA VAL A 251 -10.48 -24.88 -5.96
C VAL A 251 -9.91 -26.15 -6.56
N ASN A 252 -10.36 -27.27 -6.01
CA ASN A 252 -10.05 -28.64 -6.39
C ASN A 252 -10.87 -29.02 -7.65
N PRO A 253 -10.31 -29.67 -8.68
CA PRO A 253 -11.05 -30.00 -9.88
C PRO A 253 -11.72 -31.38 -9.83
N HIS A 254 -12.75 -31.52 -10.67
CA HIS A 254 -13.41 -32.73 -11.15
C HIS A 254 -14.66 -33.24 -10.42
N VAL A 255 -15.81 -32.93 -11.02
CA VAL A 255 -16.86 -33.93 -11.29
C VAL A 255 -17.10 -33.92 -12.81
N THR A 256 -16.70 -35.01 -13.47
CA THR A 256 -17.19 -35.42 -14.79
C THR A 256 -18.19 -36.54 -14.57
N GLY A 257 -19.36 -36.41 -15.17
CA GLY A 257 -20.44 -37.40 -15.24
C GLY A 257 -21.62 -36.78 -15.95
#